data_AF-A0ABD0P6L4-F1
#
_entry.id   AF-A0ABD0P6L4-F1
#
_cell.length_a   1.000
_cell.length_b   1.000
_cell.length_c   1.000
_cell.angle_alpha   90.00
_cell.angle_beta   90.00
_cell.angle_gamma   90.00
#
_symmetry.space_group_name_H-M   'P 1'
#
loop_
_entity.id
_entity.type
_entity.pdbx_description
1 polymer ?
#
loop_
_entity_poly.entity_id
_entity_poly.type
_entity_poly.pdbx_seq_one_letter_code
_entity_poly.pdbx_strand_id
1 'polypeptide(L)' 'WIRRTIPWLENRVPEKTMSEMQRKLEDFRDYRRMHKPPKVQEKCQLEISFNTLQTKLRISNRPAFMPSEGKMVS' A
#
# COMPACT_ATOMS: atom_id res chain seq x y z
N TRP A 1 6.34 -3.62 -1.57
CA TRP A 1 6.31 -2.63 -0.48
C TRP A 1 5.56 -3.18 0.74
N ILE A 2 4.25 -3.44 0.66
CA ILE A 2 3.42 -3.95 1.79
C ILE A 2 4.06 -5.16 2.50
N ARG A 3 4.41 -6.22 1.75
CA ARG A 3 5.05 -7.43 2.30
C ARG A 3 6.37 -7.14 3.05
N ARG A 4 7.12 -6.11 2.64
CA ARG A 4 8.38 -5.70 3.29
C ARG A 4 8.13 -4.84 4.53
N THR A 5 7.06 -4.05 4.57
CA THR A 5 6.74 -3.16 5.70
C THR A 5 6.04 -3.87 6.85
N ILE A 6 5.32 -4.96 6.60
CA ILE A 6 4.57 -5.71 7.63
C ILE A 6 5.47 -6.16 8.80
N PRO A 7 6.62 -6.84 8.58
CA PRO A 7 7.46 -7.30 9.69
C PRO A 7 7.95 -6.17 10.60
N TRP A 8 8.23 -4.99 10.02
CA TRP A 8 8.61 -3.81 10.79
C TRP A 8 7.46 -3.26 11.63
N LEU A 9 6.23 -3.25 11.10
CA LEU A 9 5.02 -2.81 11.82
C LEU A 9 4.61 -3.79 12.93
N GLU A 10 4.86 -5.09 12.73
CA GLU A 10 4.54 -6.14 13.70
C GLU A 10 5.58 -6.24 14.82
N ASN A 11 6.76 -5.63 14.66
CA ASN A 11 7.78 -5.59 15.70
C ASN A 11 7.35 -4.69 16.87
N ARG A 12 6.79 -5.31 17.91
CA ARG A 12 6.33 -4.67 19.15
C ARG A 12 7.34 -4.76 20.30
N VAL A 13 8.60 -5.09 20.01
CA VAL A 13 9.64 -5.17 21.05
C VAL A 13 9.92 -3.76 21.60
N PRO A 14 9.86 -3.55 22.92
CA PRO A 14 10.21 -2.26 23.52
C PRO A 14 11.72 -2.02 23.46
N GLU A 15 12.12 -0.75 23.38
CA GLU A 15 13.54 -0.36 23.46
C GLU A 15 14.00 -0.28 24.92
N LYS A 16 15.32 -0.38 25.14
CA LYS A 16 15.90 -0.42 26.49
C LYS A 16 15.86 0.93 27.20
N THR A 17 15.88 2.02 26.42
CA THR A 17 15.88 3.38 26.96
C THR A 17 14.67 4.19 26.47
N MET A 18 14.26 5.17 27.27
CA MET A 18 13.17 6.09 26.91
C MET A 18 13.47 6.90 25.65
N SER A 19 14.73 7.29 25.43
CA SER A 19 15.14 8.04 24.25
C SER A 19 15.02 7.20 22.97
N GLU A 20 15.42 5.93 23.00
CA GLU A 20 15.26 5.02 21.87
C GLU A 20 13.78 4.76 21.56
N MET A 21 12.95 4.63 22.60
CA MET A 21 11.50 4.49 22.44
C MET A 21 10.88 5.73 21.80
N GLN A 22 11.32 6.93 22.18
CA GLN A 22 10.88 8.18 21.56
C GLN A 22 11.26 8.25 20.08
N ARG A 23 12.51 7.91 19.73
CA ARG A 23 12.95 7.85 18.33
C ARG A 23 12.11 6.87 17.51
N LYS A 24 11.83 5.68 18.06
CA LYS A 24 10.96 4.69 17.40
C LYS A 24 9.54 5.22 17.15
N LEU A 25 9.01 6.02 18.06
CA LEU A 25 7.71 6.68 17.88
C LEU A 25 7.75 7.77 16.80
N GLU A 26 8.84 8.51 16.69
CA GLU A 26 9.05 9.51 15.64
C GLU A 26 9.14 8.84 14.26
N ASP A 27 9.94 7.78 14.12
CA ASP A 27 10.02 6.98 12.89
C ASP A 27 8.63 6.47 12.46
N PHE A 28 7.82 6.03 13.42
CA PHE A 28 6.45 5.59 13.16
C PHE A 28 5.50 6.73 12.75
N ARG A 29 5.64 7.91 13.34
CA ARG A 29 4.88 9.11 12.97
C ARG A 29 5.21 9.55 11.55
N ASP A 30 6.50 9.56 11.19
CA ASP A 30 6.97 9.93 9.85
C ASP A 30 6.52 8.91 8.82
N TYR A 31 6.60 7.61 9.13
CA TYR A 31 6.00 6.56 8.31
C TYR A 31 4.52 6.84 8.02
N ARG A 32 3.72 7.18 9.03
CA ARG A 32 2.29 7.43 8.87
C ARG A 32 1.99 8.71 8.09
N ARG A 33 2.80 9.76 8.24
CA ARG A 33 2.53 11.09 7.68
C ARG A 33 3.12 11.29 6.28
N MET A 34 4.27 10.70 5.99
CA MET A 34 5.00 10.93 4.74
C MET A 34 5.05 9.68 3.86
N HIS A 35 5.33 8.50 4.44
CA HIS A 35 5.61 7.31 3.62
C HIS A 35 4.37 6.49 3.27
N LYS A 36 3.41 6.34 4.18
CA LYS A 36 2.18 5.57 3.96
C LYS A 36 1.18 6.26 3.01
N PRO A 37 0.93 7.59 3.12
CA PRO A 37 -0.06 8.26 2.26
C PRO A 37 0.14 8.08 0.74
N PRO A 38 1.35 8.26 0.16
CA PRO A 38 1.53 8.07 -1.28
C PRO A 38 1.28 6.61 -1.70
N LYS A 39 1.52 5.64 -0.81
CA LYS A 39 1.24 4.22 -1.11
C LYS A 39 -0.25 3.88 -1.12
N VAL A 40 -1.04 4.57 -0.31
CA VAL A 40 -2.51 4.49 -0.39
C VAL A 40 -2.99 5.12 -1.70
N GLN A 41 -2.42 6.26 -2.09
CA GLN A 41 -2.76 6.90 -3.36
C GLN A 41 -2.38 6.04 -4.58
N GLU A 42 -1.21 5.40 -4.57
CA GLU A 42 -0.80 4.44 -5.60
C GLU A 42 -1.81 3.28 -5.74
N LYS A 43 -2.29 2.72 -4.62
CA LYS A 43 -3.33 1.66 -4.64
C LYS A 43 -4.63 2.18 -5.28
N CYS A 44 -5.10 3.35 -4.85
CA CYS A 44 -6.31 3.97 -5.40
C CYS A 44 -6.17 4.23 -6.90
N GLN A 45 -5.01 4.73 -7.35
CA GLN A 45 -4.75 4.98 -8.76
C GLN A 45 -4.75 3.70 -9.60
N LEU A 46 -4.26 2.58 -9.05
CA LEU A 46 -4.35 1.27 -9.71
C LEU A 46 -5.80 0.82 -9.87
N GLU A 47 -6.63 0.98 -8.84
CA GLU A 47 -8.08 0.69 -8.90
C GLU A 47 -8.78 1.53 -9.95
N ILE A 48 -8.51 2.84 -9.99
CA ILE A 48 -9.07 3.75 -11.01
C ILE A 48 -8.66 3.32 -12.42
N SER A 49 -7.37 3.02 -12.62
CA SER A 49 -6.83 2.63 -13.93
C SER A 49 -7.43 1.31 -14.41
N PHE A 50 -7.57 0.35 -13.50
CA PHE A 50 -8.23 -0.93 -13.79
C PHE A 50 -9.69 -0.73 -14.18
N ASN A 51 -10.47 0.02 -13.40
CA ASN A 51 -11.88 0.30 -13.70
C ASN A 51 -12.06 1.04 -15.04
N THR A 52 -11.16 1.98 -15.34
CA THR A 52 -11.12 2.69 -16.62
C THR A 52 -10.86 1.70 -17.77
N LEU A 53 -9.88 0.81 -17.62
CA LEU A 53 -9.57 -0.21 -18.62
C LEU A 53 -10.76 -1.15 -18.87
N GLN A 54 -11.37 -1.67 -17.80
CA GLN A 54 -12.53 -2.56 -17.90
C GLN A 54 -13.71 -1.87 -18.61
N THR A 55 -13.97 -0.61 -18.29
CA THR A 55 -15.02 0.17 -18.95
C THR A 55 -14.74 0.35 -20.44
N LYS A 56 -13.51 0.70 -20.81
CA LYS A 56 -13.12 0.84 -22.23
C LYS A 56 -13.27 -0.46 -23.01
N LEU A 57 -12.81 -1.58 -22.45
CA LEU A 57 -12.93 -2.90 -23.08
C LEU A 57 -14.40 -3.26 -23.30
N ARG A 58 -15.24 -3.06 -22.29
CA ARG A 58 -16.69 -3.28 -22.37
C ARG A 58 -17.35 -2.45 -23.48
N ILE A 59 -17.03 -1.16 -23.58
CA ILE A 59 -17.58 -0.27 -24.63
C ILE A 59 -17.14 -0.75 -26.03
N SER A 60 -15.90 -1.23 -26.16
CA SER A 60 -15.36 -1.75 -27.43
C SER A 60 -15.77 -3.19 -27.76
N ASN A 61 -16.67 -3.82 -26.98
CA ASN A 61 -17.05 -5.23 -27.08
C ASN A 61 -15.83 -6.19 -27.04
N ARG A 62 -14.81 -5.84 -26.26
CA ARG A 62 -13.62 -6.68 -26.04
C ARG A 62 -13.71 -7.41 -24.69
N PRO A 63 -13.10 -8.59 -24.54
CA PRO A 63 -13.05 -9.30 -23.26
C PRO A 63 -12.43 -8.47 -22.14
N ALA A 64 -12.90 -8.68 -20.91
CA ALA A 64 -12.37 -8.00 -19.72
C ALA A 64 -10.91 -8.40 -19.47
N PHE A 65 -10.12 -7.45 -18.99
CA PHE A 65 -8.76 -7.72 -18.53
C PHE A 65 -8.80 -8.42 -17.17
N MET A 66 -8.07 -9.53 -17.05
CA MET A 66 -7.87 -10.25 -15.78
C MET A 66 -6.38 -10.24 -15.42
N PRO A 67 -5.99 -9.57 -14.32
CA PRO A 67 -4.61 -9.61 -13.83
C PRO A 67 -4.19 -11.03 -13.45
N SER A 68 -2.89 -11.33 -13.54
CA SER A 68 -2.33 -12.60 -13.07
C SER A 68 -2.60 -12.83 -11.57
N GLU A 69 -2.62 -14.09 -11.15
CA GLU A 69 -2.80 -14.48 -9.75
C GLU A 69 -1.87 -13.70 -8.81
N GLY A 70 -2.41 -13.23 -7.69
CA GLY A 70 -1.69 -12.41 -6.71
C GLY A 70 -1.46 -10.94 -7.11
N LYS A 71 -1.92 -10.51 -8.30
CA LYS A 71 -1.94 -9.09 -8.74
C LYS A 71 -3.35 -8.57 -8.98
N MET A 72 -4.37 -9.27 -8.50
CA MET A 72 -5.74 -8.80 -8.54
C MET A 72 -5.84 -7.45 -7.80
N VAL A 73 -6.55 -6.52 -8.41
CA VAL A 73 -6.80 -5.19 -7.85
C VAL A 73 -8.12 -5.29 -7.07
N SER A 74 -8.05 -5.24 -5.74
CA SER A 74 -9.20 -5.35 -4.83
C SER A 74 -9.03 -4.52 -3.57
#